data_AF-A0A511TFF6-F1
#
_entry.id   AF-A0A511TFF6-F1
#
_cell.length_a   1.000
_cell.length_b   1.000
_cell.length_c   1.000
_cell.angle_alpha   90.00
_cell.angle_beta   90.00
_cell.angle_gamma   90.00
#
_symmetry.space_group_name_H-M   'P 1'
#
loop_
_entity.id
_entity.type
_entity.pdbx_description
1 polymer ?
#
loop_
_entity_poly.entity_id
_entity_poly.type
_entity_poly.pdbx_seq_one_letter_code
_entity_poly.pdbx_strand_id
1 'polypeptide(L)'
;MGTACASSDVGQDDTRCGGGQRCAGDLVPLVISHGSQLTVTDVGPVGIGISTFTSVPGGTFTGTALGSWGALARTVGTGGETIDGFTFPQGTVVLQGANVTSGLTVNSGWLVLRGCKVASVLLNHPAGSTGGGAALYTELAAFNSVGAKDGRQPAKTICHRCYFPHSGFENVYSNNVTITESWIAVDPGSAGDHVDGIQTWGGQSSLDFSRNRLQWNGGWNSTQSGLIAMYSDGPQSGSTGYDQVSIRDNYFVIGPGGGIALHAPMGVPVTNMVVTGNRWVWDSGFGDPNYTPAVYRATGAANYKTGGNAWSNNRWVDGPYANQFLWPDNRTRTTEY
;
A
#
# COMPACT_ATOMS: atom_id res chain seq x y z
N MET A 1 -7.36 -65.98 25.40
CA MET A 1 -8.19 -65.52 24.27
C MET A 1 -7.90 -64.04 24.08
N GLY A 2 -7.32 -63.49 23.02
CA GLY A 2 -6.67 -64.00 21.81
C GLY A 2 -5.81 -62.84 21.25
N THR A 3 -4.70 -63.19 20.60
CA THR A 3 -3.77 -62.32 19.84
C THR A 3 -4.36 -61.86 18.51
N ALA A 4 -4.00 -60.65 18.03
CA ALA A 4 -3.54 -60.38 16.65
C ALA A 4 -3.21 -58.88 16.40
N CYS A 5 -2.35 -58.67 15.39
CA CYS A 5 -1.54 -57.51 15.02
C CYS A 5 -2.15 -56.56 13.95
N ALA A 6 -1.41 -55.47 13.69
CA ALA A 6 -1.32 -54.63 12.47
C ALA A 6 -2.45 -53.57 12.29
N SER A 7 -2.23 -52.40 11.69
CA SER A 7 -1.19 -51.92 10.76
C SER A 7 -1.03 -50.38 10.83
N SER A 8 0.17 -49.93 10.46
CA SER A 8 0.51 -48.58 10.02
C SER A 8 -0.28 -48.15 8.79
N ASP A 9 -0.83 -46.93 8.79
CA ASP A 9 -0.93 -46.06 7.61
C ASP A 9 -1.58 -44.72 8.02
N VAL A 10 -0.77 -43.68 8.17
CA VAL A 10 -1.21 -42.29 8.01
C VAL A 10 -0.18 -41.62 7.10
N GLY A 11 -0.63 -41.25 5.91
CA GLY A 11 0.16 -40.97 4.72
C GLY A 11 1.30 -39.97 4.94
N GLN A 12 2.48 -40.38 4.48
CA GLN A 12 3.52 -39.46 4.04
C GLN A 12 3.03 -38.76 2.77
N ASP A 13 2.72 -37.47 2.89
CA ASP A 13 2.50 -36.59 1.76
C ASP A 13 3.87 -36.26 1.14
N ASP A 14 4.34 -37.13 0.25
CA ASP A 14 5.62 -37.00 -0.47
C ASP A 14 5.35 -36.38 -1.85
N THR A 15 4.92 -35.12 -1.88
CA THR A 15 4.74 -34.34 -3.11
C THR A 15 6.09 -33.96 -3.71
N ARG A 16 6.63 -34.85 -4.54
CA ARG A 16 7.83 -34.62 -5.35
C ARG A 16 7.43 -34.17 -6.76
N CYS A 17 7.76 -32.93 -7.09
CA CYS A 17 7.84 -32.48 -8.47
C CYS A 17 9.05 -33.21 -9.13
N GLY A 18 8.88 -33.78 -10.32
CA GLY A 18 9.89 -34.64 -10.96
C GLY A 18 11.32 -34.07 -10.91
N GLY A 19 12.31 -34.93 -10.63
CA GLY A 19 13.73 -34.56 -10.50
C GLY A 19 14.29 -34.58 -9.06
N GLY A 20 13.49 -34.91 -8.04
CA GLY A 20 13.98 -35.08 -6.67
C GLY A 20 14.18 -33.78 -5.88
N GLN A 21 13.63 -32.66 -6.34
CA GLN A 21 13.54 -31.42 -5.56
C GLN A 21 12.21 -31.34 -4.82
N ARG A 22 12.23 -30.89 -3.56
CA ARG A 22 11.01 -30.55 -2.81
C ARG A 22 10.39 -29.31 -3.45
N CYS A 23 9.11 -29.38 -3.80
CA CYS A 23 8.35 -28.21 -4.20
C CYS A 23 8.35 -27.22 -3.01
N ALA A 24 8.43 -25.90 -3.27
CA ALA A 24 8.40 -24.87 -2.24
C ALA A 24 7.27 -25.19 -1.26
N GLY A 25 7.61 -25.40 0.02
CA GLY A 25 6.70 -25.93 1.02
C GLY A 25 5.40 -25.13 1.04
N ASP A 26 4.29 -25.86 1.22
CA ASP A 26 2.95 -25.31 1.36
C ASP A 26 3.00 -24.06 2.24
N LEU A 27 2.94 -22.90 1.60
CA LEU A 27 2.83 -21.63 2.28
C LEU A 27 1.48 -21.66 2.97
N VAL A 28 1.49 -21.91 4.28
CA VAL A 28 0.31 -21.75 5.13
C VAL A 28 -0.25 -20.35 4.83
N PRO A 29 -1.53 -20.22 4.43
CA PRO A 29 -2.10 -18.92 4.13
C PRO A 29 -1.91 -18.00 5.33
N LEU A 30 -1.15 -16.92 5.16
CA LEU A 30 -0.98 -15.92 6.20
C LEU A 30 -2.34 -15.31 6.52
N VAL A 31 -2.87 -15.59 7.72
CA VAL A 31 -4.10 -14.99 8.21
C VAL A 31 -3.77 -13.65 8.85
N ILE A 32 -3.91 -12.57 8.08
CA ILE A 32 -3.77 -11.21 8.59
C ILE A 32 -5.07 -10.85 9.29
N SER A 33 -5.01 -10.76 10.62
CA SER A 33 -6.11 -10.28 11.45
C SER A 33 -6.15 -8.74 11.51
N HIS A 34 -7.24 -8.20 12.04
CA HIS A 34 -7.50 -6.77 12.14
C HIS A 34 -6.39 -6.01 12.91
N GLY A 35 -5.73 -5.06 12.25
CA GLY A 35 -4.65 -4.28 12.86
C GLY A 35 -3.39 -5.10 13.14
N SER A 36 -3.14 -6.18 12.40
CA SER A 36 -1.92 -6.98 12.55
C SER A 36 -0.67 -6.17 12.20
N GLN A 37 0.38 -6.36 12.99
CA GLN A 37 1.70 -5.83 12.68
C GLN A 37 2.38 -6.72 11.63
N LEU A 38 2.52 -6.20 10.42
CA LEU A 38 3.27 -6.87 9.36
C LEU A 38 4.77 -6.87 9.65
N THR A 39 5.45 -7.91 9.18
CA THR A 39 6.90 -8.12 9.26
C THR A 39 7.47 -8.35 7.86
N VAL A 40 8.81 -8.35 7.72
CA VAL A 40 9.49 -8.54 6.43
C VAL A 40 9.22 -9.93 5.81
N THR A 41 8.75 -10.90 6.61
CA THR A 41 8.37 -12.22 6.09
C THR A 41 6.95 -12.24 5.53
N ASP A 42 6.15 -11.21 5.78
CA ASP A 42 4.77 -11.11 5.29
C ASP A 42 4.68 -10.35 3.96
N VAL A 43 5.70 -9.53 3.66
CA VAL A 43 5.72 -8.56 2.55
C VAL A 43 7.00 -8.63 1.73
N GLY A 44 7.01 -7.95 0.59
CA GLY A 44 8.13 -7.96 -0.34
C GLY A 44 8.40 -9.34 -0.92
N PRO A 45 9.48 -9.51 -1.68
CA PRO A 45 9.73 -10.76 -2.41
C PRO A 45 9.90 -11.97 -1.48
N VAL A 46 10.43 -11.75 -0.28
CA VAL A 46 10.63 -12.77 0.74
C VAL A 46 9.30 -13.39 1.18
N GLY A 47 8.20 -12.63 1.19
CA GLY A 47 6.87 -13.12 1.56
C GLY A 47 6.31 -14.21 0.63
N ILE A 48 6.90 -14.39 -0.55
CA ILE A 48 6.61 -15.51 -1.48
C ILE A 48 7.85 -16.37 -1.78
N GLY A 49 8.85 -16.31 -0.91
CA GLY A 49 10.06 -17.14 -1.02
C GLY A 49 11.04 -16.75 -2.12
N ILE A 50 10.92 -15.54 -2.68
CA ILE A 50 11.89 -15.04 -3.68
C ILE A 50 13.03 -14.31 -2.96
N SER A 51 14.22 -14.89 -3.03
CA SER A 51 15.45 -14.33 -2.44
C SER A 51 16.55 -14.04 -3.46
N THR A 52 16.42 -14.56 -4.68
CA THR A 52 17.38 -14.37 -5.77
C THR A 52 16.74 -13.59 -6.91
N PHE A 53 17.48 -12.65 -7.48
CA PHE A 53 16.99 -11.76 -8.52
C PHE A 53 17.92 -11.75 -9.72
N THR A 54 17.33 -11.64 -10.90
CA THR A 54 18.06 -11.31 -12.13
C THR A 54 17.89 -9.83 -12.41
N SER A 55 19.01 -9.12 -12.58
CA SER A 55 18.98 -7.69 -12.89
C SER A 55 18.56 -7.46 -14.33
N VAL A 56 17.57 -6.58 -14.51
CA VAL A 56 17.09 -6.13 -15.82
C VAL A 56 16.87 -4.61 -15.80
N PRO A 57 17.05 -3.91 -16.93
CA PRO A 57 16.74 -2.49 -16.98
C PRO A 57 15.22 -2.26 -16.95
N GLY A 58 14.82 -1.14 -16.34
CA GLY A 58 13.51 -0.54 -16.54
C GLY A 58 13.39 0.15 -17.90
N GLY A 59 12.35 0.95 -18.08
CA GLY A 59 12.08 1.66 -19.32
C GLY A 59 10.62 2.03 -19.46
N THR A 60 10.18 2.33 -20.69
CA THR A 60 8.78 2.65 -20.98
C THR A 60 8.05 1.40 -21.45
N PHE A 61 7.12 0.93 -20.65
CA PHE A 61 6.21 -0.17 -20.96
C PHE A 61 4.95 0.34 -21.65
N THR A 62 4.56 -0.31 -22.75
CA THR A 62 3.37 0.06 -23.55
C THR A 62 2.50 -1.16 -23.88
N GLY A 63 2.28 -2.03 -22.90
CA GLY A 63 1.45 -3.24 -23.04
C GLY A 63 2.19 -4.49 -23.55
N THR A 64 3.49 -4.38 -23.81
CA THR A 64 4.34 -5.50 -24.22
C THR A 64 5.58 -5.54 -23.33
N ALA A 65 6.00 -6.75 -22.95
CA ALA A 65 7.22 -6.95 -22.16
C ALA A 65 8.44 -6.31 -22.84
N LEU A 66 9.28 -5.65 -22.05
CA LEU A 66 10.54 -5.13 -22.58
C LEU A 66 11.43 -6.31 -22.98
N GLY A 67 12.08 -6.22 -24.15
CA GLY A 67 12.91 -7.33 -24.66
C GLY A 67 14.03 -7.74 -23.72
N SER A 68 14.52 -6.79 -22.91
CA SER A 68 15.54 -7.01 -21.88
C SER A 68 15.07 -7.86 -20.69
N TRP A 69 13.76 -8.06 -20.50
CA TRP A 69 13.22 -8.86 -19.40
C TRP A 69 13.34 -10.36 -19.66
N GLY A 70 13.43 -10.77 -20.93
CA GLY A 70 13.60 -12.16 -21.33
C GLY A 70 12.60 -13.11 -20.67
N ALA A 71 13.10 -14.21 -20.13
CA ALA A 71 12.29 -15.26 -19.51
C ALA A 71 11.65 -14.90 -18.16
N LEU A 72 11.99 -13.74 -17.58
CA LEU A 72 11.36 -13.25 -16.34
C LEU A 72 9.96 -12.68 -16.59
N ALA A 73 9.66 -12.34 -17.83
CA ALA A 73 8.38 -11.81 -18.24
C ALA A 73 7.54 -12.88 -18.94
N ARG A 74 6.25 -12.91 -18.63
CA ARG A 74 5.25 -13.70 -19.34
C ARG A 74 3.99 -12.89 -19.56
N THR A 75 3.16 -13.34 -20.50
CA THR A 75 1.87 -12.73 -20.77
C THR A 75 0.75 -13.64 -20.29
N VAL A 76 -0.24 -13.08 -19.62
CA VAL A 76 -1.47 -13.77 -19.21
C VAL A 76 -2.22 -14.24 -20.45
N GLY A 77 -2.54 -15.54 -20.48
CA GLY A 77 -3.22 -16.21 -21.58
C GLY A 77 -4.71 -15.88 -21.69
N THR A 78 -5.38 -16.59 -22.61
CA THR A 78 -6.82 -16.47 -22.84
C THR A 78 -7.63 -16.74 -21.57
N GLY A 79 -8.63 -15.91 -21.29
CA GLY A 79 -9.51 -16.04 -20.12
C GLY A 79 -9.06 -15.26 -18.88
N GLY A 80 -7.86 -14.67 -18.89
CA GLY A 80 -7.32 -13.96 -17.73
C GLY A 80 -6.73 -14.89 -16.67
N GLU A 81 -6.18 -14.32 -15.61
CA GLU A 81 -5.53 -15.07 -14.53
C GLU A 81 -5.71 -14.34 -13.19
N THR A 82 -5.92 -15.10 -12.11
CA THR A 82 -5.86 -14.58 -10.75
C THR A 82 -4.47 -14.79 -10.17
N ILE A 83 -3.82 -13.69 -9.79
CA ILE A 83 -2.47 -13.67 -9.21
C ILE A 83 -2.58 -13.00 -7.83
N ASP A 84 -2.19 -13.74 -6.80
CA ASP A 84 -2.19 -13.27 -5.40
C ASP A 84 -3.53 -12.63 -4.96
N GLY A 85 -4.66 -13.21 -5.40
CA GLY A 85 -6.01 -12.73 -5.07
C GLY A 85 -6.58 -11.63 -5.96
N PHE A 86 -5.82 -11.14 -6.96
CA PHE A 86 -6.28 -10.14 -7.92
C PHE A 86 -6.43 -10.76 -9.32
N THR A 87 -7.53 -10.46 -10.01
CA THR A 87 -7.77 -10.95 -11.36
C THR A 87 -7.27 -9.96 -12.41
N PHE A 88 -6.51 -10.46 -13.37
CA PHE A 88 -5.90 -9.72 -14.45
C PHE A 88 -6.40 -10.23 -15.80
N PRO A 89 -6.68 -9.33 -16.77
CA PRO A 89 -7.17 -9.72 -18.08
C PRO A 89 -6.08 -10.39 -18.93
N GLN A 90 -6.52 -11.11 -19.96
CA GLN A 90 -5.65 -11.58 -21.05
C GLN A 90 -4.78 -10.43 -21.58
N GLY A 91 -3.53 -10.72 -21.89
CA GLY A 91 -2.58 -9.73 -22.41
C GLY A 91 -1.85 -8.93 -21.32
N THR A 92 -2.19 -9.12 -20.04
CA THR A 92 -1.40 -8.59 -18.93
C THR A 92 0.01 -9.16 -18.95
N VAL A 93 1.02 -8.29 -18.82
CA VAL A 93 2.41 -8.71 -18.70
C VAL A 93 2.76 -8.85 -17.22
N VAL A 94 3.32 -9.99 -16.84
CA VAL A 94 3.80 -10.29 -15.49
C VAL A 94 5.32 -10.38 -15.54
N LEU A 95 6.01 -9.53 -14.79
CA LEU A 95 7.44 -9.61 -14.53
C LEU A 95 7.64 -10.16 -13.12
N GLN A 96 8.40 -11.25 -12.99
CA GLN A 96 8.60 -11.93 -11.71
C GLN A 96 10.08 -12.12 -11.37
N GLY A 97 10.45 -11.91 -10.10
CA GLY A 97 11.80 -12.22 -9.60
C GLY A 97 12.89 -11.34 -10.21
N ALA A 98 12.53 -10.16 -10.71
CA ALA A 98 13.47 -9.23 -11.32
C ALA A 98 13.98 -8.19 -10.32
N ASN A 99 15.24 -7.79 -10.46
CA ASN A 99 15.77 -6.56 -9.88
C ASN A 99 15.81 -5.50 -10.99
N VAL A 100 14.83 -4.61 -11.02
CA VAL A 100 14.69 -3.57 -12.04
C VAL A 100 15.56 -2.37 -11.64
N THR A 101 16.70 -2.23 -12.31
CA THR A 101 17.79 -1.33 -11.88
C THR A 101 17.60 0.13 -12.26
N SER A 102 16.56 0.47 -13.02
CA SER A 102 16.22 1.83 -13.42
C SER A 102 14.70 2.05 -13.39
N GLY A 103 14.27 3.31 -13.51
CA GLY A 103 12.86 3.65 -13.45
C GLY A 103 12.01 2.96 -14.51
N LEU A 104 10.78 2.62 -14.13
CA LEU A 104 9.79 1.98 -14.99
C LEU A 104 8.59 2.88 -15.17
N THR A 105 8.32 3.30 -16.41
CA THR A 105 7.13 4.08 -16.76
C THR A 105 6.15 3.19 -17.49
N VAL A 106 4.93 3.06 -16.95
CA VAL A 106 3.84 2.28 -17.55
C VAL A 106 2.92 3.26 -18.25
N ASN A 107 2.87 3.23 -19.58
CA ASN A 107 2.05 4.16 -20.38
C ASN A 107 0.76 3.51 -20.92
N SER A 108 0.72 2.19 -21.04
CA SER A 108 -0.48 1.46 -21.49
C SER A 108 -0.40 -0.02 -21.15
N GLY A 109 -1.53 -0.73 -21.30
CA GLY A 109 -1.65 -2.15 -21.00
C GLY A 109 -1.60 -2.45 -19.50
N TRP A 110 -1.63 -3.72 -19.13
CA TRP A 110 -1.52 -4.15 -17.74
C TRP A 110 -0.12 -4.67 -17.45
N LEU A 111 0.52 -4.13 -16.41
CA LEU A 111 1.80 -4.62 -15.90
C LEU A 111 1.66 -5.08 -14.45
N VAL A 112 2.10 -6.31 -14.16
CA VAL A 112 2.20 -6.88 -12.83
C VAL A 112 3.67 -7.11 -12.50
N LEU A 113 4.15 -6.48 -11.44
CA LEU A 113 5.44 -6.74 -10.81
C LEU A 113 5.19 -7.69 -9.65
N ARG A 114 5.67 -8.93 -9.73
CA ARG A 114 5.45 -9.94 -8.69
C ARG A 114 6.76 -10.37 -8.08
N GLY A 115 6.97 -10.11 -6.79
CA GLY A 115 8.20 -10.53 -6.14
C GLY A 115 9.45 -9.88 -6.71
N CYS A 116 9.35 -8.62 -7.13
CA CYS A 116 10.47 -7.89 -7.72
C CYS A 116 11.13 -6.94 -6.71
N LYS A 117 12.33 -6.46 -7.04
CA LYS A 117 12.90 -5.24 -6.49
C LYS A 117 12.87 -4.18 -7.57
N VAL A 118 12.30 -3.00 -7.29
CA VAL A 118 12.15 -1.96 -8.32
C VAL A 118 12.49 -0.59 -7.73
N ALA A 119 13.42 0.11 -8.39
CA ALA A 119 13.85 1.44 -7.96
C ALA A 119 12.71 2.45 -8.02
N SER A 120 11.97 2.52 -9.13
CA SER A 120 10.79 3.37 -9.21
C SER A 120 9.80 2.88 -10.26
N VAL A 121 8.51 3.07 -9.98
CA VAL A 121 7.41 2.83 -10.90
C VAL A 121 6.60 4.12 -11.06
N LEU A 122 6.28 4.48 -12.30
CA LEU A 122 5.36 5.57 -12.62
C LEU A 122 4.24 5.02 -13.52
N LEU A 123 3.01 5.03 -13.00
CA LEU A 123 1.82 4.73 -13.80
C LEU A 123 1.32 6.01 -14.48
N ASN A 124 1.57 6.13 -15.79
CA ASN A 124 1.34 7.33 -16.61
C ASN A 124 0.43 7.03 -17.81
N HIS A 125 -0.74 6.46 -17.54
CA HIS A 125 -1.66 5.99 -18.57
C HIS A 125 -2.50 7.14 -19.13
N PRO A 126 -2.64 7.34 -20.44
CA PRO A 126 -3.56 8.33 -21.00
C PRO A 126 -5.02 8.10 -20.59
N ALA A 127 -5.83 9.17 -20.59
CA ALA A 127 -7.25 9.12 -20.28
C ALA A 127 -7.99 8.09 -21.15
N GLY A 128 -8.86 7.31 -20.51
CA GLY A 128 -9.60 6.23 -21.17
C GLY A 128 -8.80 4.94 -21.38
N SER A 129 -7.54 4.87 -20.95
CA SER A 129 -6.77 3.63 -20.93
C SER A 129 -7.48 2.56 -20.09
N THR A 130 -7.58 1.34 -20.63
CA THR A 130 -8.08 0.17 -19.91
C THR A 130 -6.97 -0.57 -19.13
N GLY A 131 -5.73 -0.10 -19.27
CA GLY A 131 -4.56 -0.66 -18.60
C GLY A 131 -4.41 -0.20 -17.17
N GLY A 132 -3.66 -0.95 -16.37
CA GLY A 132 -3.30 -0.61 -14.99
C GLY A 132 -1.93 -1.12 -14.59
N GLY A 133 -1.59 -0.93 -13.33
CA GLY A 133 -0.34 -1.40 -12.74
C GLY A 133 -0.58 -2.10 -11.42
N ALA A 134 0.11 -3.21 -11.19
CA ALA A 134 0.12 -3.90 -9.91
C ALA A 134 1.56 -4.19 -9.47
N ALA A 135 1.85 -3.90 -8.20
CA ALA A 135 2.98 -4.48 -7.49
C ALA A 135 2.44 -5.43 -6.42
N LEU A 136 2.89 -6.68 -6.48
CA LEU A 136 2.51 -7.78 -5.61
C LEU A 136 3.79 -8.31 -4.97
N TYR A 137 3.86 -8.35 -3.64
CA TYR A 137 5.06 -8.85 -2.95
C TYR A 137 6.36 -8.18 -3.43
N THR A 138 6.33 -6.88 -3.75
CA THR A 138 7.48 -6.20 -4.37
C THR A 138 8.15 -5.28 -3.36
N GLU A 139 9.46 -5.21 -3.41
CA GLU A 139 10.25 -4.21 -2.70
C GLU A 139 10.40 -2.98 -3.61
N LEU A 140 9.95 -1.83 -3.14
CA LEU A 140 9.83 -0.61 -3.93
C LEU A 140 10.57 0.52 -3.24
N ALA A 141 11.35 1.28 -4.00
CA ALA A 141 11.88 2.56 -3.52
C ALA A 141 10.98 3.75 -3.92
N ALA A 142 10.16 3.62 -4.97
CA ALA A 142 9.08 4.56 -5.26
C ALA A 142 7.99 3.90 -6.11
N PHE A 143 6.73 4.28 -5.86
CA PHE A 143 5.61 3.91 -6.70
C PHE A 143 4.69 5.12 -6.80
N ASN A 144 4.57 5.68 -8.00
CA ASN A 144 3.79 6.88 -8.28
C ASN A 144 2.66 6.55 -9.26
N SER A 145 1.56 7.29 -9.18
CA SER A 145 0.51 7.25 -10.21
C SER A 145 0.11 8.67 -10.58
N VAL A 146 0.11 8.96 -11.88
CA VAL A 146 -0.43 10.22 -12.41
C VAL A 146 -1.97 10.22 -12.26
N GLY A 147 -2.64 11.34 -12.48
CA GLY A 147 -4.01 11.53 -12.02
C GLY A 147 -5.09 11.79 -13.05
N ALA A 148 -6.32 11.79 -12.53
CA ALA A 148 -7.52 12.13 -13.32
C ALA A 148 -7.45 13.54 -13.91
N LYS A 149 -6.88 14.49 -13.15
CA LYS A 149 -6.94 15.92 -13.44
C LYS A 149 -6.08 16.38 -14.61
N ASP A 150 -4.99 15.70 -14.91
CA ASP A 150 -4.16 15.97 -16.09
C ASP A 150 -4.42 14.97 -17.23
N GLY A 151 -5.51 14.19 -17.10
CA GLY A 151 -5.93 13.21 -18.09
C GLY A 151 -4.98 12.02 -18.19
N ARG A 152 -4.15 11.75 -17.18
CA ARG A 152 -3.22 10.61 -17.19
C ARG A 152 -3.54 9.69 -16.02
N GLN A 153 -4.52 8.82 -16.21
CA GLN A 153 -5.05 7.94 -15.17
C GLN A 153 -5.04 6.45 -15.58
N PRO A 154 -4.41 5.56 -14.78
CA PRO A 154 -4.57 4.13 -14.96
C PRO A 154 -6.01 3.68 -14.61
N ALA A 155 -6.47 2.60 -15.23
CA ALA A 155 -7.77 2.01 -14.90
C ALA A 155 -7.84 1.55 -13.43
N LYS A 156 -6.71 1.04 -12.91
CA LYS A 156 -6.55 0.62 -11.52
C LYS A 156 -5.07 0.56 -11.14
N THR A 157 -4.78 0.90 -9.89
CA THR A 157 -3.45 0.85 -9.27
C THR A 157 -3.50 -0.10 -8.08
N ILE A 158 -2.66 -1.13 -8.05
CA ILE A 158 -2.63 -2.12 -6.97
C ILE A 158 -1.23 -2.19 -6.36
N CYS A 159 -1.16 -2.08 -5.04
CA CYS A 159 0.02 -2.33 -4.25
C CYS A 159 -0.40 -3.30 -3.13
N HIS A 160 0.06 -4.54 -3.22
CA HIS A 160 -0.34 -5.59 -2.30
C HIS A 160 0.89 -6.30 -1.73
N ARG A 161 0.95 -6.39 -0.39
CA ARG A 161 2.08 -7.00 0.32
C ARG A 161 3.43 -6.50 -0.12
N CYS A 162 3.51 -5.23 -0.49
CA CYS A 162 4.76 -4.60 -0.87
C CYS A 162 5.53 -4.12 0.36
N TYR A 163 6.84 -3.95 0.19
CA TYR A 163 7.73 -3.42 1.19
C TYR A 163 8.41 -2.16 0.67
N PHE A 164 8.25 -1.05 1.38
CA PHE A 164 8.98 0.18 1.16
C PHE A 164 9.87 0.40 2.37
N PRO A 165 11.18 0.09 2.29
CA PRO A 165 12.04 0.09 3.47
C PRO A 165 12.42 1.49 3.95
N HIS A 166 12.43 2.49 3.05
CA HIS A 166 12.99 3.82 3.27
C HIS A 166 12.17 4.93 2.58
N SER A 167 10.95 4.64 2.13
CA SER A 167 10.19 5.56 1.31
C SER A 167 8.69 5.36 1.43
N GLY A 168 7.95 6.37 1.01
CA GLY A 168 6.50 6.31 0.86
C GLY A 168 6.06 5.92 -0.54
N PHE A 169 4.77 5.63 -0.63
CA PHE A 169 3.99 5.72 -1.85
C PHE A 169 3.57 7.19 -2.04
N GLU A 170 4.55 8.01 -2.41
CA GLU A 170 4.33 9.41 -2.72
C GLU A 170 3.62 9.53 -4.07
N ASN A 171 2.99 10.68 -4.32
CA ASN A 171 2.36 10.96 -5.60
C ASN A 171 1.29 9.99 -6.11
N VAL A 172 0.28 9.69 -5.28
CA VAL A 172 -0.89 8.88 -5.66
C VAL A 172 -2.00 9.78 -6.17
N TYR A 173 -2.05 10.05 -7.47
CA TYR A 173 -3.04 11.00 -8.03
C TYR A 173 -4.18 10.35 -8.83
N SER A 174 -4.18 9.02 -8.94
CA SER A 174 -5.18 8.24 -9.68
C SER A 174 -6.40 7.84 -8.85
N ASN A 175 -7.53 7.55 -9.50
CA ASN A 175 -8.64 6.84 -8.84
C ASN A 175 -8.39 5.33 -8.86
N ASN A 176 -9.25 4.56 -8.19
CA ASN A 176 -9.21 3.09 -8.17
C ASN A 176 -7.86 2.57 -7.66
N VAL A 177 -7.42 3.09 -6.52
CA VAL A 177 -6.15 2.72 -5.89
C VAL A 177 -6.41 1.77 -4.75
N THR A 178 -5.65 0.69 -4.71
CA THR A 178 -5.71 -0.32 -3.64
C THR A 178 -4.29 -0.51 -3.10
N ILE A 179 -4.04 -0.05 -1.88
CA ILE A 179 -2.79 -0.29 -1.15
C ILE A 179 -3.14 -1.13 0.08
N THR A 180 -2.74 -2.40 0.05
CA THR A 180 -3.18 -3.37 1.04
C THR A 180 -2.07 -4.25 1.55
N GLU A 181 -2.15 -4.60 2.83
CA GLU A 181 -1.26 -5.57 3.47
C GLU A 181 0.22 -5.25 3.26
N SER A 182 0.56 -3.99 3.05
CA SER A 182 1.92 -3.55 2.72
C SER A 182 2.60 -2.92 3.94
N TRP A 183 3.93 -3.01 3.99
CA TRP A 183 4.73 -2.32 4.99
C TRP A 183 5.44 -1.13 4.35
N ILE A 184 5.04 0.07 4.78
CA ILE A 184 5.59 1.35 4.35
C ILE A 184 6.37 1.93 5.52
N ALA A 185 7.70 1.97 5.38
CA ALA A 185 8.64 2.46 6.37
C ALA A 185 9.39 3.64 5.78
N VAL A 186 9.13 4.83 6.32
CA VAL A 186 9.50 6.09 5.69
C VAL A 186 10.61 6.74 6.48
N ASP A 187 11.68 7.11 5.79
CA ASP A 187 12.76 7.89 6.39
C ASP A 187 12.35 9.38 6.42
N PRO A 188 12.66 10.12 7.50
CA PRO A 188 12.52 11.57 7.48
C PRO A 188 13.40 12.20 6.39
N GLY A 189 12.90 13.25 5.75
CA GLY A 189 13.61 13.97 4.69
C GLY A 189 14.69 14.92 5.20
N SER A 190 15.26 15.69 4.29
CA SER A 190 16.16 16.81 4.58
C SER A 190 15.37 18.10 4.85
N ALA A 191 16.01 19.11 5.46
CA ALA A 191 15.35 20.39 5.73
C ALA A 191 14.73 21.00 4.46
N GLY A 192 13.43 21.30 4.50
CA GLY A 192 12.66 21.80 3.36
C GLY A 192 11.95 20.70 2.56
N ASP A 193 12.23 19.43 2.82
CA ASP A 193 11.49 18.31 2.26
C ASP A 193 10.13 18.16 2.94
N HIS A 194 9.20 17.60 2.20
CA HIS A 194 7.90 17.19 2.68
C HIS A 194 7.73 15.71 2.33
N VAL A 195 7.69 14.86 3.36
CA VAL A 195 7.71 13.41 3.20
C VAL A 195 6.43 12.80 3.78
N ASP A 196 5.86 11.85 3.06
CA ASP A 196 4.62 11.14 3.40
C ASP A 196 4.78 9.63 3.23
N GLY A 197 3.98 8.85 3.96
CA GLY A 197 3.88 7.41 3.71
C GLY A 197 3.01 7.09 2.51
N ILE A 198 1.84 7.71 2.40
CA ILE A 198 0.96 7.65 1.24
C ILE A 198 0.45 9.06 1.00
N GLN A 199 0.78 9.65 -0.14
CA GLN A 199 0.37 11.01 -0.48
C GLN A 199 -0.72 11.00 -1.56
N THR A 200 -1.89 11.58 -1.26
CA THR A 200 -3.01 11.73 -2.21
C THR A 200 -3.35 13.20 -2.42
N TRP A 201 -4.10 13.50 -3.48
CA TRP A 201 -4.64 14.83 -3.79
C TRP A 201 -6.16 14.86 -3.97
N GLY A 202 -6.78 15.99 -3.64
CA GLY A 202 -8.23 16.18 -3.78
C GLY A 202 -8.73 15.85 -5.20
N GLY A 203 -9.97 15.38 -5.31
CA GLY A 203 -10.60 15.01 -6.57
C GLY A 203 -10.51 13.51 -6.90
N GLN A 204 -9.95 12.71 -5.99
CA GLN A 204 -9.81 11.27 -6.17
C GLN A 204 -10.99 10.48 -5.63
N SER A 205 -11.24 9.31 -6.21
CA SER A 205 -12.24 8.36 -5.73
C SER A 205 -11.79 6.91 -5.75
N SER A 206 -12.51 6.06 -5.02
CA SER A 206 -12.27 4.61 -4.95
C SER A 206 -10.87 4.30 -4.45
N LEU A 207 -10.54 4.78 -3.25
CA LEU A 207 -9.25 4.56 -2.59
C LEU A 207 -9.43 3.54 -1.46
N ASP A 208 -8.61 2.50 -1.43
CA ASP A 208 -8.57 1.52 -0.33
C ASP A 208 -7.16 1.37 0.23
N PHE A 209 -7.00 1.81 1.47
CA PHE A 209 -5.80 1.67 2.28
C PHE A 209 -6.12 0.76 3.45
N SER A 210 -5.85 -0.54 3.30
CA SER A 210 -6.26 -1.50 4.34
C SER A 210 -5.18 -2.51 4.77
N ARG A 211 -5.16 -2.80 6.08
CA ARG A 211 -4.25 -3.78 6.70
C ARG A 211 -2.77 -3.50 6.48
N ASN A 212 -2.39 -2.25 6.22
CA ASN A 212 -0.99 -1.87 6.04
C ASN A 212 -0.32 -1.62 7.40
N ARG A 213 1.01 -1.80 7.45
CA ARG A 213 1.86 -1.24 8.50
C ARG A 213 2.52 0.02 7.96
N LEU A 214 2.30 1.16 8.60
CA LEU A 214 2.94 2.42 8.23
C LEU A 214 3.75 2.95 9.39
N GLN A 215 5.00 3.36 9.14
CA GLN A 215 5.89 3.83 10.18
C GLN A 215 6.90 4.87 9.72
N TRP A 216 7.35 5.69 10.66
CA TRP A 216 8.54 6.51 10.52
C TRP A 216 9.78 5.74 11.04
N ASN A 217 10.88 5.75 10.28
CA ASN A 217 12.14 5.08 10.64
C ASN A 217 13.09 5.95 11.46
N GLY A 218 12.82 7.25 11.60
CA GLY A 218 13.71 8.21 12.26
C GLY A 218 12.99 9.15 13.22
N GLY A 219 13.79 9.96 13.93
CA GLY A 219 13.31 11.01 14.82
C GLY A 219 12.66 12.19 14.08
N TRP A 220 12.04 13.09 14.83
CA TRP A 220 11.31 14.24 14.27
C TRP A 220 12.30 15.23 13.69
N ASN A 221 12.05 15.70 12.47
CA ASN A 221 12.86 16.77 11.88
C ASN A 221 12.04 17.78 11.06
N SER A 222 10.74 17.90 11.31
CA SER A 222 9.78 18.80 10.64
C SER A 222 9.43 18.49 9.18
N THR A 223 10.04 17.47 8.57
CA THR A 223 9.73 17.05 7.20
C THR A 223 8.59 16.03 7.13
N GLN A 224 8.33 15.35 8.25
CA GLN A 224 7.30 14.32 8.33
C GLN A 224 5.93 14.99 8.39
N SER A 225 5.08 14.73 7.41
CA SER A 225 3.68 15.16 7.49
C SER A 225 2.76 14.02 7.85
N GLY A 226 2.35 13.19 6.87
CA GLY A 226 1.36 12.14 7.08
C GLY A 226 1.84 10.75 6.68
N LEU A 227 1.66 9.73 7.52
CA LEU A 227 1.79 8.32 7.07
C LEU A 227 0.71 7.99 6.03
N ILE A 228 -0.49 8.53 6.20
CA ILE A 228 -1.45 8.73 5.12
C ILE A 228 -1.77 10.22 5.10
N ALA A 229 -1.41 10.90 4.02
CA ALA A 229 -1.56 12.32 3.82
C ALA A 229 -2.50 12.61 2.65
N MET A 230 -3.64 13.21 2.94
CA MET A 230 -4.69 13.50 1.97
C MET A 230 -4.80 15.01 1.73
N TYR A 231 -4.09 15.48 0.73
CA TYR A 231 -3.95 16.90 0.43
C TYR A 231 -5.04 17.46 -0.46
N SER A 232 -5.12 18.79 -0.49
CA SER A 232 -5.98 19.58 -1.37
C SER A 232 -5.31 20.85 -1.92
N ASP A 233 -4.12 21.17 -1.42
CA ASP A 233 -3.27 22.30 -1.82
C ASP A 233 -2.54 22.01 -3.14
N GLY A 234 -2.22 23.07 -3.90
CA GLY A 234 -1.50 22.99 -5.17
C GLY A 234 -2.28 23.47 -6.39
N PRO A 235 -1.62 23.67 -7.56
CA PRO A 235 -2.26 24.17 -8.79
C PRO A 235 -3.35 23.22 -9.34
N GLN A 236 -3.41 21.98 -8.84
CA GLN A 236 -4.47 21.02 -9.11
C GLN A 236 -5.68 21.17 -8.15
N SER A 237 -5.77 22.23 -7.32
CA SER A 237 -6.84 22.51 -6.35
C SER A 237 -8.18 22.86 -7.00
N GLY A 238 -8.82 21.86 -7.62
CA GLY A 238 -10.26 21.92 -7.83
C GLY A 238 -10.98 21.73 -6.49
N SER A 239 -12.13 22.39 -6.30
CA SER A 239 -13.10 22.14 -5.23
C SER A 239 -13.65 20.70 -5.19
N THR A 240 -13.16 19.83 -6.08
CA THR A 240 -13.48 18.42 -6.16
C THR A 240 -12.88 17.70 -4.95
N GLY A 241 -13.78 17.16 -4.14
CA GLY A 241 -13.49 16.42 -2.92
C GLY A 241 -12.98 15.00 -3.15
N TYR A 242 -13.00 14.21 -2.08
CA TYR A 242 -12.76 12.77 -2.12
C TYR A 242 -14.09 12.00 -2.05
N ASP A 243 -14.19 10.87 -2.74
CA ASP A 243 -15.34 9.96 -2.65
C ASP A 243 -14.92 8.49 -2.55
N GLN A 244 -15.65 7.68 -1.76
CA GLN A 244 -15.39 6.24 -1.61
C GLN A 244 -13.96 5.92 -1.16
N VAL A 245 -13.60 6.43 0.02
CA VAL A 245 -12.29 6.20 0.64
C VAL A 245 -12.42 5.22 1.79
N SER A 246 -11.56 4.20 1.81
CA SER A 246 -11.49 3.18 2.85
C SER A 246 -10.12 3.23 3.52
N ILE A 247 -10.08 3.51 4.83
CA ILE A 247 -8.87 3.43 5.65
C ILE A 247 -9.17 2.46 6.79
N ARG A 248 -8.76 1.20 6.61
CA ARG A 248 -9.24 0.11 7.46
C ARG A 248 -8.11 -0.75 8.01
N ASP A 249 -8.17 -1.00 9.31
CA ASP A 249 -7.37 -2.04 9.96
C ASP A 249 -5.85 -1.86 9.79
N ASN A 250 -5.39 -0.62 9.56
CA ASN A 250 -3.96 -0.32 9.43
C ASN A 250 -3.30 -0.24 10.81
N TYR A 251 -1.98 -0.49 10.84
CA TYR A 251 -1.12 -0.42 12.00
C TYR A 251 -0.12 0.74 11.84
N PHE A 252 -0.36 1.83 12.54
CA PHE A 252 0.43 3.05 12.50
C PHE A 252 1.44 3.09 13.64
N VAL A 253 2.71 3.25 13.29
CA VAL A 253 3.81 3.48 14.24
C VAL A 253 4.30 4.91 14.05
N ILE A 254 3.87 5.81 14.93
CA ILE A 254 4.23 7.24 14.84
C ILE A 254 5.71 7.48 15.13
N GLY A 255 6.37 6.53 15.81
CA GLY A 255 7.80 6.54 16.11
C GLY A 255 8.21 7.72 17.01
N PRO A 256 9.50 7.81 17.38
CA PRO A 256 10.03 8.90 18.20
C PRO A 256 9.96 10.27 17.51
N GLY A 257 9.56 10.28 16.24
CA GLY A 257 9.50 11.47 15.41
C GLY A 257 8.17 12.19 15.36
N GLY A 258 7.11 11.74 16.01
CA GLY A 258 5.92 12.58 16.21
C GLY A 258 5.23 13.16 14.98
N GLY A 259 5.29 12.46 13.84
CA GLY A 259 4.51 12.81 12.64
C GLY A 259 3.01 12.50 12.79
N ILE A 260 2.22 12.89 11.79
CA ILE A 260 0.79 12.61 11.77
C ILE A 260 0.58 11.23 11.13
N ALA A 261 -0.14 10.32 11.78
CA ALA A 261 -0.43 9.03 11.15
C ALA A 261 -1.48 9.15 10.03
N LEU A 262 -2.52 9.93 10.28
CA LEU A 262 -3.58 10.21 9.32
C LEU A 262 -3.82 11.71 9.28
N HIS A 263 -3.45 12.32 8.17
CA HIS A 263 -3.70 13.70 7.81
C HIS A 263 -4.78 13.67 6.71
N ALA A 264 -6.04 13.92 7.08
CA ALA A 264 -7.23 13.64 6.27
C ALA A 264 -8.15 14.87 6.11
N PRO A 265 -8.91 14.97 4.99
CA PRO A 265 -8.69 16.05 4.03
C PRO A 265 -8.93 17.47 4.55
N MET A 266 -8.03 18.39 4.19
CA MET A 266 -8.20 19.83 4.41
C MET A 266 -9.08 20.46 3.33
N GLY A 267 -10.07 21.27 3.72
CA GLY A 267 -10.67 22.27 2.83
C GLY A 267 -11.48 21.78 1.61
N VAL A 268 -11.77 20.49 1.48
CA VAL A 268 -12.56 19.93 0.35
C VAL A 268 -13.67 18.97 0.82
N PRO A 269 -14.73 18.78 0.02
CA PRO A 269 -15.77 17.78 0.29
C PRO A 269 -15.21 16.37 0.47
N VAL A 270 -15.85 15.58 1.33
CA VAL A 270 -15.55 14.16 1.48
C VAL A 270 -16.85 13.41 1.65
N THR A 271 -17.08 12.41 0.80
CA THR A 271 -18.24 11.51 0.85
C THR A 271 -17.81 10.06 0.88
N ASN A 272 -18.60 9.23 1.56
CA ASN A 272 -18.39 7.77 1.65
C ASN A 272 -16.98 7.37 2.16
N MET A 273 -16.37 8.17 3.03
CA MET A 273 -15.09 7.85 3.66
C MET A 273 -15.29 7.03 4.94
N VAL A 274 -14.71 5.84 5.00
CA VAL A 274 -14.77 4.97 6.18
C VAL A 274 -13.38 4.81 6.78
N VAL A 275 -13.21 5.31 8.00
CA VAL A 275 -11.99 5.13 8.80
C VAL A 275 -12.32 4.22 9.98
N THR A 276 -11.92 2.96 9.92
CA THR A 276 -12.27 2.01 10.98
C THR A 276 -11.19 1.01 11.31
N GLY A 277 -11.14 0.60 12.57
CA GLY A 277 -10.33 -0.56 12.97
C GLY A 277 -8.84 -0.34 13.03
N ASN A 278 -8.38 0.88 12.76
CA ASN A 278 -6.97 1.18 12.72
C ASN A 278 -6.37 1.20 14.14
N ARG A 279 -5.05 0.99 14.21
CA ARG A 279 -4.29 0.78 15.43
C ARG A 279 -3.10 1.72 15.46
N TRP A 280 -2.95 2.44 16.57
CA TRP A 280 -1.86 3.38 16.80
C TRP A 280 -0.93 2.87 17.87
N VAL A 281 0.36 2.82 17.56
CA VAL A 281 1.41 2.45 18.52
C VAL A 281 1.99 3.70 19.13
N TRP A 282 2.07 3.68 20.45
CA TRP A 282 2.71 4.69 21.27
C TRP A 282 4.21 4.45 21.31
N ASP A 283 4.99 5.39 20.79
CA ASP A 283 6.45 5.38 20.99
C ASP A 283 6.79 6.09 22.31
N SER A 284 7.72 5.53 23.11
CA SER A 284 8.10 6.14 24.40
C SER A 284 8.80 7.50 24.27
N GLY A 285 9.36 7.82 23.10
CA GLY A 285 9.89 9.14 22.75
C GLY A 285 8.82 10.11 22.26
N PHE A 286 7.60 9.64 21.99
CA PHE A 286 6.47 10.47 21.61
C PHE A 286 5.82 11.07 22.86
N GLY A 287 5.97 12.39 23.01
CA GLY A 287 5.60 13.13 24.21
C GLY A 287 4.36 14.01 24.09
N ASP A 288 3.56 13.88 23.02
CA ASP A 288 2.32 14.65 22.88
C ASP A 288 1.11 13.89 23.47
N PRO A 289 0.68 14.22 24.70
CA PRO A 289 -0.49 13.62 25.31
C PRO A 289 -1.80 14.00 24.61
N ASN A 290 -1.77 14.97 23.68
CA ASN A 290 -2.92 15.43 22.92
C ASN A 290 -2.87 15.00 21.45
N TYR A 291 -2.06 13.98 21.11
CA TYR A 291 -2.03 13.50 19.74
C TYR A 291 -3.41 13.10 19.25
N THR A 292 -3.75 13.62 18.08
CA THR A 292 -5.00 13.34 17.41
C THR A 292 -4.72 13.18 15.92
N PRO A 293 -5.33 12.21 15.23
CA PRO A 293 -5.39 12.21 13.78
C PRO A 293 -5.90 13.58 13.31
N ALA A 294 -5.16 14.23 12.40
CA ALA A 294 -5.50 15.55 11.91
C ALA A 294 -6.59 15.42 10.86
N VAL A 295 -7.82 15.72 11.26
CA VAL A 295 -8.98 15.64 10.37
C VAL A 295 -9.76 16.94 10.42
N TYR A 296 -9.71 17.70 9.34
CA TYR A 296 -10.09 19.12 9.37
C TYR A 296 -11.58 19.32 9.15
N ARG A 297 -12.18 20.22 9.96
CA ARG A 297 -13.55 20.69 9.79
C ARG A 297 -13.55 22.09 9.17
N ALA A 298 -14.12 22.19 7.98
CA ALA A 298 -14.63 23.42 7.39
C ALA A 298 -16.07 23.19 6.92
N THR A 299 -16.81 24.24 6.61
CA THR A 299 -18.14 24.14 6.00
C THR A 299 -18.02 23.42 4.66
N GLY A 300 -18.52 22.19 4.57
CA GLY A 300 -18.31 21.31 3.42
C GLY A 300 -17.10 20.37 3.50
N ALA A 301 -16.43 20.24 4.66
CA ALA A 301 -15.37 19.25 4.89
C ALA A 301 -15.89 17.92 5.46
N ALA A 302 -14.98 16.96 5.70
CA ALA A 302 -15.29 15.62 6.20
C ALA A 302 -16.05 15.64 7.53
N ASN A 303 -17.36 15.38 7.48
CA ASN A 303 -18.17 15.10 8.66
C ASN A 303 -18.47 13.60 8.72
N TYR A 304 -17.82 12.89 9.65
CA TYR A 304 -17.96 11.43 9.88
C TYR A 304 -19.28 10.98 10.50
N LYS A 305 -20.28 11.86 10.52
CA LYS A 305 -21.66 11.54 10.91
C LYS A 305 -22.65 11.68 9.75
N THR A 306 -22.20 12.13 8.58
CA THR A 306 -23.07 12.45 7.43
C THR A 306 -22.40 12.09 6.10
N GLY A 307 -23.17 12.05 5.00
CA GLY A 307 -22.60 11.86 3.66
C GLY A 307 -21.94 10.49 3.44
N GLY A 308 -22.38 9.45 4.18
CA GLY A 308 -21.80 8.11 4.14
C GLY A 308 -20.45 7.96 4.85
N ASN A 309 -19.93 9.04 5.45
CA ASN A 309 -18.67 9.00 6.17
C ASN A 309 -18.82 8.32 7.54
N ALA A 310 -17.81 7.58 7.98
CA ALA A 310 -17.83 6.87 9.26
C ALA A 310 -16.44 6.84 9.93
N TRP A 311 -16.43 6.99 11.25
CA TRP A 311 -15.25 6.82 12.11
C TRP A 311 -15.58 5.87 13.26
N SER A 312 -14.90 4.72 13.35
CA SER A 312 -15.22 3.72 14.37
C SER A 312 -14.04 2.80 14.71
N ASN A 313 -14.05 2.19 15.89
CA ASN A 313 -13.06 1.22 16.34
C ASN A 313 -11.57 1.57 16.10
N ASN A 314 -11.21 2.86 16.12
CA ASN A 314 -9.83 3.34 16.00
C ASN A 314 -9.24 3.48 17.40
N ARG A 315 -8.10 2.82 17.70
CA ARG A 315 -7.61 2.68 19.08
C ARG A 315 -6.08 2.71 19.18
N TRP A 316 -5.60 3.13 20.35
CA TRP A 316 -4.22 2.91 20.77
C TRP A 316 -4.02 1.42 21.07
N VAL A 317 -2.88 0.89 20.65
CA VAL A 317 -2.48 -0.50 20.92
C VAL A 317 -1.87 -0.62 22.31
N ASP A 318 -1.04 0.35 22.68
CA ASP A 318 -0.17 0.31 23.84
C ASP A 318 0.04 1.71 24.45
N GLY A 319 1.01 1.82 25.38
CA GLY A 319 1.32 3.04 26.10
C GLY A 319 0.28 3.43 27.16
N PRO A 320 0.37 4.66 27.70
CA PRO A 320 -0.54 5.15 28.75
C PRO A 320 -2.02 5.20 28.34
N TYR A 321 -2.30 5.20 27.03
CA TYR A 321 -3.64 5.28 26.45
C TYR A 321 -4.10 3.97 25.80
N ALA A 322 -3.43 2.84 26.05
CA ALA A 322 -3.74 1.56 25.45
C ALA A 322 -5.24 1.22 25.48
N ASN A 323 -5.76 0.70 24.36
CA ASN A 323 -7.17 0.38 24.10
C ASN A 323 -8.15 1.55 24.11
N GLN A 324 -7.71 2.77 24.44
CA GLN A 324 -8.56 3.94 24.36
C GLN A 324 -8.87 4.27 22.91
N PHE A 325 -10.10 4.72 22.69
CA PHE A 325 -10.58 5.13 21.37
C PHE A 325 -9.92 6.45 20.95
N LEU A 326 -9.34 6.49 19.75
CA LEU A 326 -8.88 7.75 19.16
C LEU A 326 -10.03 8.43 18.43
N TRP A 327 -10.38 9.62 18.90
CA TRP A 327 -11.25 10.52 18.18
C TRP A 327 -10.47 11.28 17.10
N PRO A 328 -11.10 11.63 15.96
CA PRO A 328 -10.56 12.68 15.12
C PRO A 328 -10.73 14.00 15.88
N ASP A 329 -9.63 14.70 16.19
CA ASP A 329 -9.71 16.05 16.78
C ASP A 329 -9.42 17.11 15.73
N ASN A 330 -10.11 18.23 15.91
CA ASN A 330 -10.33 19.28 14.92
C ASN A 330 -9.69 20.60 15.40
N ARG A 331 -8.74 20.52 16.33
CA ARG A 331 -8.21 21.66 17.08
C ARG A 331 -6.79 22.06 16.66
N THR A 332 -6.21 21.42 15.64
CA THR A 332 -4.94 21.88 15.09
C THR A 332 -5.11 23.29 14.50
N ARG A 333 -4.08 24.08 14.78
CA ARG A 333 -4.14 25.54 14.99
C ARG A 333 -4.48 26.30 13.71
N THR A 334 -4.99 27.51 13.88
CA THR A 334 -5.18 28.55 12.84
C THR A 334 -3.90 28.94 12.05
N THR A 335 -2.80 28.18 12.16
CA THR A 335 -1.47 28.54 11.66
C THR A 335 -0.81 27.47 10.78
N GLU A 336 -1.47 26.35 10.50
CA GLU A 336 -1.02 25.45 9.43
C GLU A 336 -1.62 25.96 8.11
N TYR A 337 -0.80 26.74 7.39
CA TYR A 337 -1.04 27.32 6.06
C TYR A 337 -0.26 26.55 5.01
#